data_AF-A0A2E9Q6R9-F1
#
_entry.id   AF-A0A2E9Q6R9-F1
#
_cell.length_a   1.000
_cell.length_b   1.000
_cell.length_c   1.000
_cell.angle_alpha   90.00
_cell.angle_beta   90.00
_cell.angle_gamma   90.00
#
_symmetry.space_group_name_H-M   'P 1'
#
loop_
_entity.id
_entity.type
_entity.pdbx_description
1 polymer ?
#
loop_
_entity_poly.entity_id
_entity_poly.type
_entity_poly.pdbx_seq_one_letter_code
_entity_poly.pdbx_strand_id
1 'polypeptide(L)'
;MWEFLAWTEPGRFIVGMDSKEPEKSYFPVFMDLAGTRAACLGEGHEIENRVQRLLECGATVYHVTLSQEGSTRMQRHDPGPIPEAAYQNPDFRNLHWIRDMRLVIVEPGYLVNQQHWTGDELLEACNKNNTLLCVLDRKKYCNYISPAVLAKGPFQIAISSSGVSPSLSVYMKERIKEDLLTEEMAQLAYFFKKYRPMVSERIPGLQDRRAFYISALQTDLADHLAESEEKAVERFQHLLESYLKKK
;
A
#
# COMPACT_ATOMS: atom_id res chain seq x y z
N MET A 1 27.89 12.59 5.54
CA MET A 1 27.64 11.84 6.78
C MET A 1 26.13 11.89 6.99
N TRP A 2 25.40 10.96 6.37
CA TRP A 2 23.97 10.86 6.57
C TRP A 2 23.80 10.01 7.83
N GLU A 3 23.65 10.68 8.98
CA GLU A 3 23.06 10.02 10.13
C GLU A 3 21.75 9.42 9.62
N PHE A 4 21.68 8.10 9.69
CA PHE A 4 20.43 7.40 9.55
C PHE A 4 19.39 8.18 10.35
N LEU A 5 18.18 8.26 9.83
CA LEU A 5 17.01 8.20 10.68
C LEU A 5 17.21 6.96 11.57
N ALA A 6 17.94 7.16 12.68
CA ALA A 6 17.65 6.51 13.92
C ALA A 6 16.13 6.58 14.02
N TRP A 7 15.54 5.50 14.49
CA TRP A 7 14.28 5.65 15.18
C TRP A 7 14.51 6.75 16.22
N THR A 8 14.16 7.98 15.85
CA THR A 8 14.18 9.15 16.71
C THR A 8 13.33 8.76 17.89
N GLU A 9 13.83 9.08 19.08
CA GLU A 9 13.37 8.63 20.40
C GLU A 9 11.92 8.12 20.45
N PRO A 10 11.65 6.97 21.11
CA PRO A 10 10.32 6.42 21.21
C PRO A 10 9.39 7.40 21.94
N GLY A 11 8.62 8.16 21.16
CA GLY A 11 7.53 9.00 21.65
C GLY A 11 7.79 10.51 21.59
N ARG A 12 7.47 11.13 20.44
CA ARG A 12 6.54 12.28 20.34
C ARG A 12 6.63 12.90 18.94
N PHE A 13 5.76 12.46 18.05
CA PHE A 13 5.24 13.35 17.02
C PHE A 13 3.95 13.98 17.56
N ILE A 14 4.07 14.86 18.55
CA ILE A 14 2.94 15.72 18.95
C ILE A 14 3.27 17.11 18.43
N VAL A 15 2.99 17.34 17.15
CA VAL A 15 2.67 18.68 16.65
C VAL A 15 1.14 18.74 16.67
N GLY A 16 0.58 18.79 17.87
CA GLY A 16 -0.86 18.92 18.08
C GLY A 16 -1.18 20.31 18.60
N MET A 17 -2.20 20.96 18.05
CA MET A 17 -2.96 21.94 18.81
C MET A 17 -3.59 21.19 20.00
N ASP A 18 -3.47 21.68 21.23
CA ASP A 18 -3.97 21.06 22.47
C ASP A 18 -5.29 20.28 22.28
N SER A 19 -5.19 18.98 21.99
CA SER A 19 -6.34 18.09 21.85
C SER A 19 -6.42 17.24 23.13
N LYS A 20 -7.55 17.34 23.83
CA LYS A 20 -7.77 16.66 25.12
C LYS A 20 -7.97 15.14 24.98
N GLU A 21 -8.01 14.61 23.76
CA GLU A 21 -8.16 13.17 23.49
C GLU A 21 -6.87 12.59 22.90
N PRO A 22 -6.41 11.41 23.37
CA PRO A 22 -5.26 10.76 22.76
C PRO A 22 -5.57 10.37 21.31
N GLU A 23 -4.80 10.92 20.37
CA GLU A 23 -4.94 10.57 18.95
C GLU A 23 -4.63 9.08 18.73
N LYS A 24 -5.58 8.36 18.11
CA LYS A 24 -5.39 6.95 17.73
C LYS A 24 -4.27 6.86 16.70
N SER A 25 -3.19 6.18 17.06
CA SER A 25 -2.07 5.90 16.15
C SER A 25 -2.23 4.53 15.50
N TYR A 26 -1.90 4.44 14.21
CA TYR A 26 -1.94 3.20 13.44
C TYR A 26 -0.51 2.75 13.13
N PHE A 27 -0.26 1.43 13.18
CA PHE A 27 1.02 0.87 12.75
C PHE A 27 1.02 0.69 11.22
N PRO A 28 1.93 1.34 10.48
CA PRO A 28 1.95 1.26 9.01
C PRO A 28 2.51 -0.10 8.56
N VAL A 29 1.77 -0.78 7.68
CA VAL A 29 2.18 -2.06 7.10
C VAL A 29 1.85 -2.13 5.61
N PHE A 30 2.70 -2.80 4.85
CA PHE A 30 2.36 -3.29 3.51
C PHE A 30 2.00 -4.77 3.62
N MET A 31 0.82 -5.13 3.13
CA MET A 31 0.28 -6.49 3.23
C MET A 31 0.36 -7.18 1.88
N ASP A 32 0.89 -8.41 1.88
CA ASP A 32 0.75 -9.32 0.74
C ASP A 32 -0.66 -9.92 0.74
N LEU A 33 -1.38 -9.72 -0.35
CA LEU A 33 -2.75 -10.19 -0.55
C LEU A 33 -2.86 -11.27 -1.62
N ALA A 34 -1.74 -11.71 -2.20
CA ALA A 34 -1.73 -12.74 -3.24
C ALA A 34 -2.36 -14.04 -2.72
N GLY A 35 -3.36 -14.55 -3.45
CA GLY A 35 -4.07 -15.78 -3.09
C GLY A 35 -4.99 -15.66 -1.87
N THR A 36 -5.17 -14.45 -1.34
CA THR A 36 -6.12 -14.18 -0.24
C THR A 36 -7.49 -13.77 -0.79
N ARG A 37 -8.48 -13.67 0.09
CA ARG A 37 -9.82 -13.15 -0.25
C ARG A 37 -10.07 -11.83 0.45
N ALA A 38 -10.74 -10.92 -0.25
CA ALA A 38 -11.21 -9.66 0.29
C ALA A 38 -12.67 -9.43 -0.08
N ALA A 39 -13.38 -8.64 0.73
CA ALA A 39 -14.75 -8.25 0.47
C ALA A 39 -14.86 -6.72 0.35
N CYS A 40 -15.58 -6.26 -0.66
CA CYS A 40 -15.94 -4.87 -0.87
C CYS A 40 -17.47 -4.78 -0.86
N LEU A 41 -18.05 -4.13 0.14
CA LEU A 41 -19.50 -4.05 0.33
C LEU A 41 -19.99 -2.63 0.00
N GLY A 42 -20.97 -2.53 -0.90
CA GLY A 42 -21.57 -1.29 -1.37
C GLY A 42 -21.20 -0.92 -2.80
N GLU A 43 -21.57 0.29 -3.19
CA GLU A 43 -21.47 0.78 -4.57
C GLU A 43 -20.67 2.09 -4.66
N GLY A 44 -20.40 2.51 -5.88
CA GLY A 44 -19.79 3.80 -6.18
C GLY A 44 -18.28 3.73 -6.37
N HIS A 45 -17.76 4.85 -6.87
CA HIS A 45 -16.39 4.97 -7.36
C HIS A 45 -15.33 4.63 -6.31
N GLU A 46 -15.57 4.93 -5.02
CA GLU A 46 -14.63 4.57 -3.97
C GLU A 46 -14.50 3.05 -3.81
N ILE A 47 -15.62 2.32 -3.80
CA ILE A 47 -15.62 0.86 -3.71
C ILE A 47 -15.01 0.23 -4.95
N GLU A 48 -15.38 0.70 -6.15
CA GLU A 48 -14.84 0.20 -7.42
C GLU A 48 -13.32 0.34 -7.49
N ASN A 49 -12.77 1.48 -7.07
CA ASN A 49 -11.32 1.67 -6.99
C ASN A 49 -10.66 0.70 -6.01
N ARG A 50 -11.31 0.36 -4.90
CA ARG A 50 -10.80 -0.63 -3.94
C ARG A 50 -10.82 -2.02 -4.52
N VAL A 51 -11.90 -2.41 -5.21
CA VAL A 51 -11.98 -3.69 -5.94
C VAL A 51 -10.79 -3.82 -6.89
N GLN A 52 -10.59 -2.83 -7.76
CA GLN A 52 -9.49 -2.85 -8.73
C GLN A 52 -8.12 -2.93 -8.04
N ARG A 53 -7.89 -2.13 -7.01
CA ARG A 53 -6.60 -2.11 -6.29
C ARG A 53 -6.31 -3.44 -5.58
N LEU A 54 -7.32 -4.08 -5.01
CA LEU A 54 -7.16 -5.38 -4.35
C LEU A 54 -6.86 -6.50 -5.36
N LEU A 55 -7.47 -6.44 -6.56
CA LEU A 55 -7.17 -7.36 -7.66
C LEU A 55 -5.72 -7.19 -8.15
N GLU A 56 -5.24 -5.96 -8.30
CA GLU A 56 -3.83 -5.68 -8.64
C GLU A 56 -2.84 -6.24 -7.60
N CYS A 57 -3.28 -6.36 -6.34
CA CYS A 57 -2.50 -6.98 -5.27
C CYS A 57 -2.64 -8.52 -5.22
N GLY A 58 -3.37 -9.13 -6.16
CA GLY A 58 -3.51 -10.59 -6.25
C GLY A 58 -4.59 -11.20 -5.35
N ALA A 59 -5.52 -10.40 -4.80
CA ALA A 59 -6.64 -10.91 -4.02
C ALA A 59 -7.80 -11.34 -4.93
N THR A 60 -8.52 -12.40 -4.54
CA THR A 60 -9.90 -12.62 -5.02
C THR A 60 -10.82 -11.67 -4.27
N VAL A 61 -11.60 -10.87 -4.99
CA VAL A 61 -12.47 -9.84 -4.43
C VAL A 61 -13.93 -10.23 -4.59
N TYR A 62 -14.67 -10.24 -3.49
CA TYR A 62 -16.12 -10.35 -3.47
C TYR A 62 -16.72 -8.95 -3.38
N HIS A 63 -17.25 -8.45 -4.49
CA HIS A 63 -17.98 -7.19 -4.55
C HIS A 63 -19.45 -7.46 -4.28
N VAL A 64 -20.00 -6.86 -3.23
CA VAL A 64 -21.35 -7.14 -2.74
C VAL A 64 -22.17 -5.86 -2.72
N THR A 65 -23.34 -5.89 -3.32
CA THR A 65 -24.28 -4.75 -3.35
C THR A 65 -25.66 -5.18 -2.85
N LEU A 66 -26.53 -4.21 -2.61
CA LEU A 66 -27.93 -4.45 -2.26
C LEU A 66 -28.78 -4.02 -3.45
N SER A 67 -29.75 -4.85 -3.84
CA SER A 67 -30.77 -4.46 -4.80
C SER A 67 -31.72 -3.43 -4.18
N GLN A 68 -32.57 -2.82 -5.01
CA GLN A 68 -33.64 -1.93 -4.55
C GLN A 68 -34.63 -2.63 -3.59
N GLU A 69 -34.75 -3.95 -3.70
CA GLU A 69 -35.60 -4.79 -2.84
C GLU A 69 -34.86 -5.25 -1.57
N GLY A 70 -33.62 -4.80 -1.35
CA GLY A 70 -32.77 -5.17 -0.21
C GLY A 70 -32.10 -6.55 -0.35
N SER A 71 -32.25 -7.23 -1.49
CA SER A 71 -31.61 -8.52 -1.73
C SER A 71 -30.12 -8.35 -2.04
N THR A 72 -29.27 -9.17 -1.42
CA THR A 72 -27.83 -9.12 -1.63
C THR A 72 -27.46 -9.65 -3.02
N ARG A 73 -26.71 -8.87 -3.78
CA ARG A 73 -26.07 -9.29 -5.03
C ARG A 73 -24.56 -9.39 -4.80
N MET A 74 -23.95 -10.48 -5.23
CA MET A 74 -22.52 -10.70 -5.08
C MET A 74 -21.89 -11.00 -6.44
N GLN A 75 -20.80 -10.32 -6.74
CA GLN A 75 -19.93 -10.58 -7.87
C GLN A 75 -18.54 -10.95 -7.35
N ARG A 76 -17.97 -12.02 -7.90
CA ARG A 76 -16.59 -12.43 -7.64
C ARG A 76 -15.69 -11.90 -8.76
N HIS A 77 -14.56 -11.33 -8.37
CA HIS A 77 -13.49 -10.91 -9.26
C HIS A 77 -12.21 -11.64 -8.86
N ASP A 78 -11.53 -12.22 -9.84
CA ASP A 78 -10.28 -12.94 -9.63
C ASP A 78 -9.13 -12.18 -10.29
N PRO A 79 -7.92 -12.19 -9.70
CA PRO A 79 -6.75 -11.46 -10.21
C PRO A 79 -6.12 -12.13 -11.45
N GLY A 80 -6.70 -13.22 -11.93
CA GLY A 80 -6.27 -14.01 -13.07
C GLY A 80 -7.17 -15.24 -13.27
N PRO A 81 -6.93 -16.06 -14.31
CA PRO A 81 -7.66 -17.30 -14.52
C PRO A 81 -7.37 -18.29 -13.39
N ILE A 82 -8.39 -18.65 -12.63
CA ILE A 82 -8.32 -19.65 -11.56
C ILE A 82 -9.09 -20.90 -12.03
N PRO A 83 -8.63 -22.12 -11.69
CA PRO A 83 -9.44 -23.32 -11.87
C PRO A 83 -10.82 -23.13 -11.23
N GLU A 84 -11.86 -23.34 -12.02
CA GLU A 84 -13.29 -23.14 -11.69
C GLU A 84 -13.74 -23.92 -10.45
N ALA A 85 -12.98 -24.95 -10.08
CA ALA A 85 -13.19 -25.78 -8.90
C ALA A 85 -12.41 -25.23 -7.70
N ALA A 86 -13.10 -24.57 -6.76
CA ALA A 86 -12.83 -24.79 -5.32
C ALA A 86 -13.75 -24.02 -4.34
N TYR A 87 -14.59 -23.06 -4.73
CA TYR A 87 -15.15 -22.15 -3.71
C TYR A 87 -16.65 -21.90 -3.85
N GLN A 88 -17.40 -22.37 -2.85
CA GLN A 88 -18.78 -21.95 -2.63
C GLN A 88 -18.80 -20.45 -2.35
N ASN A 89 -19.74 -19.74 -2.96
CA ASN A 89 -19.91 -18.32 -2.72
C ASN A 89 -20.30 -18.09 -1.25
N PRO A 90 -19.65 -17.14 -0.55
CA PRO A 90 -20.00 -16.81 0.82
C PRO A 90 -21.43 -16.28 0.93
N ASP A 91 -22.12 -16.63 2.01
CA ASP A 91 -23.42 -16.08 2.35
C ASP A 91 -23.27 -14.84 3.23
N PHE A 92 -23.39 -13.66 2.62
CA PHE A 92 -23.25 -12.36 3.30
C PHE A 92 -24.41 -12.00 4.24
N ARG A 93 -25.46 -12.83 4.31
CA ARG A 93 -26.59 -12.65 5.24
C ARG A 93 -26.29 -13.09 6.67
N ASN A 94 -25.14 -13.74 6.89
CA ASN A 94 -24.61 -14.01 8.23
C ASN A 94 -23.16 -13.52 8.27
N LEU A 95 -22.48 -13.57 9.43
CA LEU A 95 -21.09 -13.08 9.56
C LEU A 95 -20.02 -14.18 9.42
N HIS A 96 -20.37 -15.42 9.05
CA HIS A 96 -19.39 -16.51 8.97
C HIS A 96 -18.37 -16.33 7.85
N TRP A 97 -18.73 -15.63 6.78
CA TRP A 97 -17.84 -15.35 5.63
C TRP A 97 -16.58 -14.58 6.03
N ILE A 98 -16.60 -13.85 7.16
CA ILE A 98 -15.46 -13.06 7.66
C ILE A 98 -14.24 -13.95 7.92
N ARG A 99 -14.45 -15.21 8.33
CA ARG A 99 -13.37 -16.17 8.62
C ARG A 99 -12.44 -16.40 7.44
N ASP A 100 -12.97 -16.26 6.23
CA ASP A 100 -12.24 -16.50 4.99
C ASP A 100 -11.68 -15.20 4.39
N MET A 101 -11.90 -14.04 5.03
CA MET A 101 -11.50 -12.74 4.50
C MET A 101 -10.28 -12.19 5.22
N ARG A 102 -9.34 -11.67 4.43
CA ARG A 102 -8.17 -10.95 4.93
C ARG A 102 -8.47 -9.47 5.19
N LEU A 103 -9.29 -8.87 4.33
CA LEU A 103 -9.64 -7.45 4.35
C LEU A 103 -11.09 -7.26 3.89
N VAL A 104 -11.82 -6.40 4.59
CA VAL A 104 -13.19 -6.01 4.31
C VAL A 104 -13.26 -4.49 4.24
N ILE A 105 -13.81 -3.99 3.14
CA ILE A 105 -14.07 -2.55 2.95
C ILE A 105 -15.56 -2.37 2.74
N VAL A 106 -16.15 -1.43 3.47
CA VAL A 106 -17.60 -1.22 3.49
C VAL A 106 -17.92 0.24 3.25
N GLU A 107 -18.82 0.49 2.31
CA GLU A 107 -19.45 1.79 2.10
C GLU A 107 -20.59 2.00 3.14
N PRO A 108 -20.74 3.20 3.73
CA PRO A 108 -21.72 3.46 4.80
C PRO A 108 -23.16 3.11 4.47
N GLY A 109 -23.62 3.40 3.25
CA GLY A 109 -24.95 3.09 2.75
C GLY A 109 -25.24 1.60 2.78
N TYR A 110 -24.30 0.76 2.34
CA TYR A 110 -24.42 -0.69 2.50
C TYR A 110 -24.63 -1.08 3.96
N LEU A 111 -23.79 -0.57 4.86
CA LEU A 111 -23.86 -0.89 6.30
C LEU A 111 -25.22 -0.52 6.91
N VAL A 112 -25.77 0.63 6.53
CA VAL A 112 -27.06 1.15 7.05
C VAL A 112 -28.25 0.41 6.46
N ASN A 113 -28.17 -0.01 5.19
CA ASN A 113 -29.31 -0.56 4.46
C ASN A 113 -29.41 -2.10 4.55
N GLN A 114 -28.33 -2.80 4.90
CA GLN A 114 -28.40 -4.24 5.14
C GLN A 114 -29.14 -4.53 6.47
N GLN A 115 -29.86 -5.66 6.53
CA GLN A 115 -30.79 -5.98 7.63
C GLN A 115 -30.31 -7.12 8.55
N HIS A 116 -29.14 -7.68 8.29
CA HIS A 116 -28.74 -8.97 8.85
C HIS A 116 -27.80 -8.87 10.04
N TRP A 117 -27.03 -7.80 10.13
CA TRP A 117 -26.06 -7.56 11.20
C TRP A 117 -25.92 -6.05 11.41
N THR A 118 -25.10 -5.62 12.36
CA THR A 118 -24.82 -4.21 12.64
C THR A 118 -23.33 -3.92 12.46
N GLY A 119 -22.95 -2.64 12.45
CA GLY A 119 -21.54 -2.23 12.38
C GLY A 119 -20.72 -2.69 13.58
N ASP A 120 -21.33 -2.74 14.76
CA ASP A 120 -20.68 -3.22 15.99
C ASP A 120 -20.46 -4.74 15.92
N GLU A 121 -21.45 -5.51 15.47
CA GLU A 121 -21.32 -6.97 15.26
C GLU A 121 -20.29 -7.31 14.17
N LEU A 122 -20.28 -6.55 13.06
CA LEU A 122 -19.30 -6.69 12.00
C LEU A 122 -17.88 -6.46 12.53
N LEU A 123 -17.65 -5.38 13.27
CA LEU A 123 -16.36 -5.07 13.86
C LEU A 123 -15.92 -6.15 14.85
N GLU A 124 -16.83 -6.63 15.72
CA GLU A 124 -16.54 -7.70 16.67
C GLU A 124 -16.15 -9.00 15.95
N ALA A 125 -16.89 -9.37 14.91
CA ALA A 125 -16.59 -10.56 14.11
C ALA A 125 -15.24 -10.43 13.39
N CYS A 126 -14.93 -9.27 12.81
CA CYS A 126 -13.63 -9.01 12.19
C CYS A 126 -12.49 -9.10 13.21
N ASN A 127 -12.64 -8.52 14.40
CA ASN A 127 -11.63 -8.60 15.46
C ASN A 127 -11.39 -10.04 15.93
N LYS A 128 -12.46 -10.84 16.11
CA LYS A 128 -12.34 -12.26 16.51
C LYS A 128 -11.59 -13.11 15.48
N ASN A 129 -11.63 -12.75 14.20
CA ASN A 129 -11.02 -13.51 13.11
C ASN A 129 -9.73 -12.90 12.57
N ASN A 130 -9.21 -11.82 13.18
CA ASN A 130 -8.06 -11.07 12.69
C ASN A 130 -8.21 -10.54 11.25
N THR A 131 -9.46 -10.25 10.86
CA THR A 131 -9.81 -9.66 9.57
C THR A 131 -9.73 -8.14 9.69
N LEU A 132 -9.05 -7.51 8.74
CA LEU A 132 -9.02 -6.05 8.67
C LEU A 132 -10.35 -5.52 8.16
N LEU A 133 -10.87 -4.48 8.80
CA LEU A 133 -12.13 -3.83 8.48
C LEU A 133 -11.92 -2.31 8.37
N CYS A 134 -12.34 -1.77 7.23
CA CYS A 134 -12.47 -0.34 7.01
C CYS A 134 -13.87 -0.02 6.50
N VAL A 135 -14.66 0.67 7.33
CA VAL A 135 -15.90 1.31 6.91
C VAL A 135 -15.57 2.75 6.53
N LEU A 136 -15.79 3.11 5.27
CA LEU A 136 -15.48 4.44 4.74
C LEU A 136 -16.20 5.51 5.58
N ASP A 137 -15.54 6.61 5.89
CA ASP A 137 -16.05 7.72 6.72
C ASP A 137 -16.64 7.36 8.11
N ARG A 138 -16.48 6.13 8.59
CA ARG A 138 -17.04 5.64 9.87
C ARG A 138 -15.97 4.99 10.75
N LYS A 139 -15.03 5.80 11.24
CA LYS A 139 -13.89 5.34 12.08
C LYS A 139 -14.29 4.45 13.27
N LYS A 140 -15.49 4.62 13.84
CA LYS A 140 -16.02 3.79 14.94
C LYS A 140 -15.97 2.30 14.58
N TYR A 141 -16.20 1.96 13.32
CA TYR A 141 -16.30 0.58 12.84
C TYR A 141 -15.00 0.07 12.19
N CYS A 142 -13.86 0.72 12.46
CA CYS A 142 -12.59 0.42 11.79
C CYS A 142 -11.52 -0.11 12.77
N ASN A 143 -10.95 -1.27 12.44
CA ASN A 143 -9.68 -1.74 13.01
C ASN A 143 -8.50 -1.50 12.04
N TYR A 144 -8.78 -1.08 10.81
CA TYR A 144 -7.83 -0.71 9.76
C TYR A 144 -8.21 0.65 9.17
N ILE A 145 -7.20 1.44 8.78
CA ILE A 145 -7.39 2.69 8.04
C ILE A 145 -6.83 2.53 6.63
N SER A 146 -7.65 2.83 5.62
CA SER A 146 -7.19 2.90 4.24
C SER A 146 -6.35 4.17 4.03
N PRO A 147 -5.04 4.06 3.74
CA PRO A 147 -4.23 5.24 3.49
C PRO A 147 -4.44 5.80 2.07
N ALA A 148 -3.97 7.02 1.84
CA ALA A 148 -3.74 7.51 0.49
C ALA A 148 -2.48 6.84 -0.06
N VAL A 149 -2.59 6.12 -1.18
CA VAL A 149 -1.46 5.37 -1.76
C VAL A 149 -1.02 6.01 -3.08
N LEU A 150 0.30 6.09 -3.26
CA LEU A 150 1.00 6.33 -4.52
C LEU A 150 1.82 5.12 -4.88
N ALA A 151 1.93 4.84 -6.17
CA ALA A 151 2.87 3.87 -6.69
C ALA A 151 3.48 4.38 -8.00
N LYS A 152 4.78 4.12 -8.19
CA LYS A 152 5.46 4.30 -9.47
C LYS A 152 6.64 3.34 -9.54
N GLY A 153 6.67 2.50 -10.58
CA GLY A 153 7.63 1.40 -10.67
C GLY A 153 7.61 0.54 -9.40
N PRO A 154 8.77 0.29 -8.75
CA PRO A 154 8.84 -0.54 -7.55
C PRO A 154 8.52 0.20 -6.24
N PHE A 155 8.26 1.51 -6.30
CA PHE A 155 8.00 2.30 -5.10
C PHE A 155 6.51 2.38 -4.80
N GLN A 156 6.18 2.26 -3.51
CA GLN A 156 4.87 2.54 -2.97
C GLN A 156 5.01 3.44 -1.74
N ILE A 157 4.15 4.45 -1.65
CA ILE A 157 4.09 5.38 -0.52
C ILE A 157 2.66 5.40 -0.01
N ALA A 158 2.48 5.11 1.28
CA ALA A 158 1.21 5.22 1.97
C ALA A 158 1.24 6.41 2.93
N ILE A 159 0.30 7.32 2.76
CA ILE A 159 0.16 8.54 3.57
C ILE A 159 -1.13 8.40 4.37
N SER A 160 -1.02 8.53 5.69
CA SER A 160 -2.16 8.57 6.61
C SER A 160 -2.01 9.75 7.54
N SER A 161 -3.10 10.49 7.72
CA SER A 161 -3.23 11.52 8.77
C SER A 161 -3.96 10.98 10.00
N SER A 162 -4.09 9.65 10.16
CA SER A 162 -5.01 9.02 11.14
C SER A 162 -6.46 9.53 11.02
N GLY A 163 -6.79 10.05 9.84
CA GLY A 163 -8.04 10.72 9.48
C GLY A 163 -8.24 12.09 10.13
N VAL A 164 -7.17 12.82 10.47
CA VAL A 164 -7.23 14.22 10.92
C VAL A 164 -7.57 15.14 9.75
N SER A 165 -6.96 14.93 8.58
CA SER A 165 -7.25 15.73 7.38
C SER A 165 -7.08 14.92 6.10
N PRO A 166 -8.19 14.42 5.52
CA PRO A 166 -8.17 13.75 4.21
C PRO A 166 -7.61 14.65 3.11
N SER A 167 -8.04 15.91 3.05
CA SER A 167 -7.60 16.87 2.02
C SER A 167 -6.10 17.14 2.08
N LEU A 168 -5.51 17.26 3.28
CA LEU A 168 -4.06 17.42 3.42
C LEU A 168 -3.32 16.15 2.97
N SER A 169 -3.89 14.96 3.24
CA SER A 169 -3.31 13.69 2.81
C SER A 169 -3.27 13.60 1.27
N VAL A 170 -4.32 14.09 0.59
CA VAL A 170 -4.38 14.19 -0.88
C VAL A 170 -3.41 15.25 -1.41
N TYR A 171 -3.30 16.41 -0.77
CA TYR A 171 -2.32 17.44 -1.16
C TYR A 171 -0.88 16.92 -1.06
N MET A 172 -0.51 16.30 0.06
CA MET A 172 0.81 15.69 0.25
C MET A 172 1.08 14.60 -0.77
N LYS A 173 0.04 13.83 -1.10
CA LYS A 173 0.10 12.80 -2.13
C LYS A 173 0.50 13.39 -3.50
N GLU A 174 -0.18 14.42 -3.97
CA GLU A 174 0.17 15.02 -5.27
C GLU A 174 1.57 15.66 -5.25
N ARG A 175 1.96 16.33 -4.16
CA ARG A 175 3.31 16.91 -4.04
C ARG A 175 4.42 15.85 -4.13
N ILE A 176 4.28 14.74 -3.41
CA ILE A 176 5.24 13.63 -3.46
C ILE A 176 5.30 13.01 -4.86
N LYS A 177 4.16 12.84 -5.52
CA LYS A 177 4.06 12.29 -6.87
C LYS A 177 4.79 13.15 -7.91
N GLU A 178 4.66 14.47 -7.79
CA GLU A 178 5.26 15.42 -8.73
C GLU A 178 6.77 15.59 -8.50
N ASP A 179 7.21 15.76 -7.25
CA ASP A 179 8.61 16.14 -7.00
C ASP A 179 9.54 14.98 -6.70
N LEU A 180 9.04 13.92 -6.05
CA LEU A 180 9.91 12.90 -5.44
C LEU A 180 9.78 11.57 -6.15
N LEU A 181 8.56 11.18 -6.51
CA LEU A 181 8.28 9.89 -7.11
C LEU A 181 8.19 10.02 -8.64
N THR A 182 9.29 10.42 -9.26
CA THR A 182 9.40 10.65 -10.71
C THR A 182 9.62 9.34 -11.49
N GLU A 183 9.43 9.39 -12.82
CA GLU A 183 9.68 8.22 -13.69
C GLU A 183 11.16 7.82 -13.69
N GLU A 184 12.04 8.81 -13.69
CA GLU A 184 13.48 8.65 -13.56
C GLU A 184 13.86 7.83 -12.31
N MET A 185 13.25 8.11 -11.17
CA MET A 185 13.48 7.33 -9.94
C MET A 185 13.07 5.87 -10.12
N ALA A 186 11.93 5.61 -10.76
CA ALA A 186 11.48 4.25 -11.04
C ALA A 186 12.45 3.51 -11.98
N GLN A 187 12.94 4.18 -13.03
CA GLN A 187 13.94 3.63 -13.96
C GLN A 187 15.26 3.30 -13.24
N LEU A 188 15.78 4.22 -12.42
CA LEU A 188 16.97 4.02 -11.61
C LEU A 188 16.84 2.81 -10.67
N ALA A 189 15.67 2.63 -10.06
CA ALA A 189 15.43 1.49 -9.18
C ALA A 189 15.52 0.14 -9.93
N TYR A 190 14.95 0.06 -11.14
CA TYR A 190 15.07 -1.13 -11.98
C TYR A 190 16.49 -1.33 -12.52
N PHE A 191 17.16 -0.25 -12.90
CA PHE A 191 18.56 -0.26 -13.31
C PHE A 191 19.46 -0.82 -12.19
N PHE A 192 19.35 -0.29 -10.97
CA PHE A 192 20.09 -0.81 -9.81
C PHE A 192 19.76 -2.26 -9.48
N LYS A 193 18.50 -2.68 -9.63
CA LYS A 193 18.12 -4.10 -9.47
C LYS A 193 18.85 -4.98 -10.48
N LYS A 194 18.86 -4.58 -11.77
CA LYS A 194 19.48 -5.32 -12.87
C LYS A 194 21.00 -5.43 -12.68
N TYR A 195 21.68 -4.35 -12.33
CA TYR A 195 23.14 -4.30 -12.19
C TYR A 195 23.65 -4.53 -10.75
N ARG A 196 22.79 -4.97 -9.84
CA ARG A 196 23.17 -5.34 -8.46
C ARG A 196 24.27 -6.40 -8.36
N PRO A 197 24.32 -7.44 -9.21
CA PRO A 197 25.40 -8.43 -9.17
C PRO A 197 26.79 -7.80 -9.34
N MET A 198 26.95 -6.88 -10.31
CA MET A 198 28.22 -6.17 -10.58
C MET A 198 28.78 -5.47 -9.33
N VAL A 199 27.92 -4.79 -8.56
CA VAL A 199 28.31 -4.11 -7.33
C VAL A 199 28.60 -5.12 -6.22
N SER A 200 27.80 -6.18 -6.12
CA SER A 200 27.93 -7.19 -5.05
C SER A 200 29.19 -8.04 -5.19
N GLU A 201 29.68 -8.28 -6.40
CA GLU A 201 30.95 -8.96 -6.66
C GLU A 201 32.17 -8.11 -6.27
N ARG A 202 32.09 -6.79 -6.48
CA ARG A 202 33.23 -5.88 -6.26
C ARG A 202 33.25 -5.21 -4.88
N ILE A 203 32.11 -5.11 -4.21
CA ILE A 203 31.98 -4.51 -2.88
C ILE A 203 31.31 -5.52 -1.93
N PRO A 204 32.09 -6.30 -1.14
CA PRO A 204 31.55 -7.29 -0.22
C PRO A 204 30.70 -6.68 0.93
N GLY A 205 31.11 -5.52 1.44
CA GLY A 205 30.47 -4.88 2.60
C GLY A 205 29.08 -4.32 2.30
N LEU A 206 28.08 -4.64 3.13
CA LEU A 206 26.71 -4.13 2.94
C LEU A 206 26.63 -2.60 3.09
N GLN A 207 27.32 -2.04 4.09
CA GLN A 207 27.34 -0.60 4.34
C GLN A 207 28.01 0.16 3.19
N ASP A 208 29.08 -0.41 2.63
CA ASP A 208 29.81 0.17 1.51
C ASP A 208 28.98 0.14 0.23
N ARG A 209 28.28 -0.97 -0.04
CA ARG A 209 27.32 -1.06 -1.15
C ARG A 209 26.26 0.02 -1.06
N ARG A 210 25.67 0.21 0.13
CA ARG A 210 24.68 1.26 0.37
C ARG A 210 25.26 2.65 0.13
N ALA A 211 26.45 2.93 0.67
CA ALA A 211 27.13 4.21 0.48
C ALA A 211 27.43 4.49 -1.00
N PHE A 212 27.85 3.46 -1.76
CA PHE A 212 28.04 3.57 -3.20
C PHE A 212 26.74 3.93 -3.94
N TYR A 213 25.65 3.20 -3.72
CA TYR A 213 24.36 3.51 -4.36
C TYR A 213 23.87 4.93 -4.02
N ILE A 214 23.99 5.35 -2.75
CA ILE A 214 23.63 6.72 -2.35
C ILE A 214 24.50 7.73 -3.10
N SER A 215 25.81 7.50 -3.20
CA SER A 215 26.70 8.41 -3.93
C SER A 215 26.39 8.46 -5.42
N ALA A 216 26.03 7.33 -6.05
CA ALA A 216 25.67 7.26 -7.46
C ALA A 216 24.35 7.98 -7.78
N LEU A 217 23.42 8.03 -6.81
CA LEU A 217 22.19 8.84 -6.94
C LEU A 217 22.45 10.35 -6.87
N GLN A 218 23.64 10.77 -6.42
CA GLN A 218 24.04 12.18 -6.31
C GLN A 218 24.88 12.65 -7.51
N THR A 219 24.82 11.92 -8.63
CA THR A 219 25.55 12.22 -9.86
C THR A 219 24.62 12.29 -11.07
N ASP A 220 25.20 12.60 -12.23
CA ASP A 220 24.63 12.57 -13.57
C ASP A 220 24.23 11.18 -14.09
N LEU A 221 24.13 10.17 -13.21
CA LEU A 221 23.79 8.80 -13.64
C LEU A 221 22.39 8.75 -14.26
N ALA A 222 21.47 9.53 -13.70
CA ALA A 222 20.10 9.60 -14.18
C ALA A 222 20.01 10.21 -15.58
N ASP A 223 20.78 11.28 -15.83
CA ASP A 223 20.89 11.91 -17.15
C ASP A 223 21.38 10.89 -18.20
N HIS A 224 22.41 10.09 -17.86
CA HIS A 224 22.91 9.06 -18.76
C HIS A 224 21.87 7.96 -19.02
N LEU A 225 21.07 7.59 -18.00
CA LEU A 225 20.00 6.61 -18.14
C LEU A 225 18.85 7.12 -19.01
N ALA A 226 18.54 8.40 -18.94
CA ALA A 226 17.56 9.04 -19.81
C ALA A 226 18.02 9.05 -21.28
N GLU A 227 19.33 9.10 -21.54
CA GLU A 227 19.88 9.00 -22.89
C GLU A 227 19.90 7.57 -23.43
N SER A 228 20.49 6.61 -22.71
CA SER A 228 20.41 5.18 -23.02
C SER A 228 20.87 4.30 -21.85
N GLU A 229 20.41 3.05 -21.83
CA GLU A 229 20.90 2.08 -20.83
C GLU A 229 22.42 1.84 -20.94
N GLU A 230 22.97 1.82 -22.16
CA GLU A 230 24.40 1.61 -22.42
C GLU A 230 25.25 2.71 -21.78
N LYS A 231 24.88 3.98 -21.98
CA LYS A 231 25.56 5.13 -21.37
C LYS A 231 25.49 5.11 -19.85
N ALA A 232 24.34 4.73 -19.29
CA ALA A 232 24.21 4.58 -17.84
C ALA A 232 25.12 3.48 -17.29
N VAL A 233 25.25 2.35 -17.99
CA VAL A 233 26.16 1.26 -17.58
C VAL A 233 27.62 1.72 -17.58
N GLU A 234 28.08 2.36 -18.66
CA GLU A 234 29.44 2.92 -18.73
C GLU A 234 29.70 3.89 -17.59
N ARG A 235 28.76 4.82 -17.36
CA ARG A 235 28.86 5.79 -16.27
C ARG A 235 28.89 5.10 -14.91
N PHE A 236 28.01 4.12 -14.69
CA PHE A 236 27.92 3.38 -13.44
C PHE A 236 29.19 2.58 -13.13
N GLN A 237 29.82 1.97 -14.14
CA GLN A 237 31.11 1.29 -14.01
C GLN A 237 32.22 2.27 -13.62
N HIS A 238 32.29 3.43 -14.26
CA HIS A 238 33.25 4.47 -13.90
C HIS A 238 33.07 4.97 -12.46
N LEU A 239 31.82 5.16 -12.02
CA LEU A 239 31.50 5.53 -10.63
C LEU A 239 31.95 4.44 -9.65
N LEU A 240 31.73 3.17 -9.98
CA LEU A 240 32.12 2.03 -9.16
C LEU A 240 33.65 1.94 -9.01
N GLU A 241 34.39 2.09 -10.11
CA GLU A 241 35.86 2.13 -10.09
C GLU A 241 36.40 3.30 -9.27
N SER A 242 35.80 4.48 -9.43
CA SER A 242 36.16 5.67 -8.67
C SER A 242 35.91 5.50 -7.18
N TYR A 243 34.81 4.83 -6.81
CA TYR A 243 34.48 4.52 -5.42
C TYR A 243 35.50 3.56 -4.79
N LEU A 244 35.88 2.50 -5.52
CA LEU A 244 36.85 1.51 -5.05
C LEU A 244 38.26 2.11 -4.87
N LYS A 245 38.66 3.09 -5.69
CA LYS A 245 39.98 3.76 -5.56
C LYS A 245 40.08 4.70 -4.36
N LYS A 246 38.96 5.19 -3.84
CA LYS A 246 38.90 6.12 -2.70
C LYS A 246 38.88 5.41 -1.34
N LYS A 247 38.75 4.08 -1.35
CA LYS A 247 38.76 3.21 -0.17
C LYS A 247 40.12 2.53 -0.03
#